data_AF-A0A399T7U6-F1
#
_entry.id   AF-A0A399T7U6-F1
#
_cell.length_a   1.000
_cell.length_b   1.000
_cell.length_c   1.000
_cell.angle_alpha   90.00
_cell.angle_beta   90.00
_cell.angle_gamma   90.00
#
_symmetry.space_group_name_H-M   'P 1'
#
loop_
_entity.id
_entity.type
_entity.pdbx_description
1 polymer ?
#
loop_
_entity_poly.entity_id
_entity_poly.type
_entity_poly.pdbx_seq_one_letter_code
_entity_poly.pdbx_strand_id
1 'polypeptide(L)'
;MGGWILAAAAVALLAGGAALGSALRAGVSAPVADPTPAASSPAPGPTLAEGLPADAVSMRSELDDSVTAQLAVTAKPWGTRFDWSCAYAGGGAGKGAYDLVAIDADGTRTVVATWGAGQAEATQLAATSAIPIDRIREVQITPSDSDVVLASRDL
;
A
#
# COMPACT_ATOMS: atom_id res chain seq x y z
N MET A 1 29.02 16.55 17.37
CA MET A 1 28.45 17.56 18.27
C MET A 1 27.52 18.42 17.43
N GLY A 2 26.23 18.09 17.38
CA GLY A 2 25.25 18.80 16.55
C GLY A 2 23.89 18.67 17.22
N GLY A 3 23.47 19.74 17.90
CA GLY A 3 22.35 19.77 18.83
C GLY A 3 21.00 19.63 18.14
N TRP A 4 20.14 18.82 18.75
CA TRP A 4 18.73 18.70 18.43
C TRP A 4 17.97 19.87 19.09
N ILE A 5 17.17 20.61 18.31
CA ILE A 5 16.23 21.59 18.85
C ILE A 5 14.87 20.91 18.94
N LEU A 6 14.45 20.62 20.16
CA LEU A 6 13.08 20.28 20.52
C LEU A 6 12.25 21.57 20.54
N ALA A 7 11.15 21.63 19.79
CA ALA A 7 10.15 22.69 19.93
C ALA A 7 8.86 22.09 20.50
N ALA A 8 8.49 22.61 21.67
CA ALA A 8 7.40 22.18 22.50
C ALA A 8 6.08 22.90 22.20
N ALA A 9 4.99 22.22 22.58
CA ALA A 9 3.76 22.73 23.18
C ALA A 9 2.85 23.70 22.42
N ALA A 10 1.59 23.29 22.24
CA ALA A 10 0.44 24.15 22.51
C ALA A 10 -0.76 23.29 22.96
N VAL A 11 -0.99 23.25 24.28
CA VAL A 11 -2.23 22.80 24.90
C VAL A 11 -3.21 23.96 24.83
N ALA A 12 -4.35 23.78 24.16
CA ALA A 12 -5.47 24.73 24.22
C ALA A 12 -6.54 24.19 25.17
N LEU A 13 -6.85 25.03 26.16
CA LEU A 13 -7.72 24.79 27.30
C LEU A 13 -9.02 25.62 27.13
N LEU A 14 -10.14 25.04 27.59
CA LEU A 14 -11.34 25.66 28.20
C LEU A 14 -12.48 26.22 27.32
N ALA A 15 -13.68 25.64 27.52
CA ALA A 15 -14.92 26.27 28.01
C ALA A 15 -16.00 25.16 28.05
N GLY A 16 -16.73 24.86 29.12
CA GLY A 16 -17.43 25.74 30.06
C GLY A 16 -18.93 25.68 29.75
N GLY A 17 -19.72 24.98 30.57
CA GLY A 17 -21.18 24.93 30.39
C GLY A 17 -21.90 23.97 31.34
N ALA A 18 -22.04 24.37 32.62
CA ALA A 18 -22.98 23.74 33.54
C ALA A 18 -24.36 24.39 33.37
N ALA A 19 -25.41 23.58 33.22
CA ALA A 19 -26.79 24.03 33.34
C ALA A 19 -27.55 23.06 34.27
N LEU A 20 -27.92 23.56 35.44
CA LEU A 20 -28.85 22.92 36.37
C LEU A 20 -30.28 23.24 35.92
N GLY A 21 -31.14 22.22 35.83
CA GLY A 21 -32.57 22.42 35.57
C GLY A 21 -33.36 21.14 35.81
N SER A 22 -33.88 20.97 37.03
CA SER A 22 -34.80 19.89 37.39
C SER A 22 -36.25 20.37 37.28
N ALA A 23 -37.07 19.67 36.50
CA ALA A 23 -38.53 19.68 36.63
C ALA A 23 -39.11 18.34 36.15
N LEU A 24 -39.77 17.61 37.07
CA LEU A 24 -40.52 16.39 36.76
C LEU A 24 -41.76 16.71 35.92
N ARG A 25 -42.08 15.87 34.92
CA ARG A 25 -43.44 15.35 34.69
C ARG A 25 -43.51 14.28 33.58
N ALA A 26 -44.09 13.14 33.98
CA ALA A 26 -45.00 12.25 33.24
C ALA A 26 -44.65 11.78 31.81
N GLY A 27 -44.35 10.48 31.71
CA GLY A 27 -44.99 9.56 30.77
C GLY A 27 -44.81 9.81 29.27
N VAL A 28 -43.71 9.31 28.70
CA VAL A 28 -43.70 8.83 27.32
C VAL A 28 -42.70 7.67 27.21
N SER A 29 -43.15 6.52 26.73
CA SER A 29 -42.25 5.41 26.38
C SER A 29 -41.48 5.82 25.12
N ALA A 30 -40.22 6.23 25.28
CA ALA A 30 -39.31 6.43 24.15
C ALA A 30 -38.65 5.08 23.80
N PRO A 31 -38.61 4.67 22.52
CA PRO A 31 -37.86 3.49 22.11
C PRO A 31 -36.35 3.70 22.32
N VAL A 32 -35.70 2.61 22.70
CA VAL A 32 -34.28 2.43 22.99
C VAL A 32 -33.37 3.16 21.99
N ALA A 33 -32.51 4.04 22.50
CA ALA A 33 -31.34 4.51 21.77
C ALA A 33 -30.16 3.60 22.13
N ASP A 34 -29.92 2.61 21.28
CA ASP A 34 -28.66 1.85 21.32
C ASP A 34 -27.50 2.81 21.08
N PRO A 35 -26.40 2.77 21.86
CA PRO A 35 -25.20 3.48 21.49
C PRO A 35 -24.58 2.75 20.29
N THR A 36 -24.95 3.17 19.07
CA THR A 36 -24.23 2.77 17.86
C THR A 36 -22.78 3.22 18.05
N PRO A 37 -21.80 2.31 18.09
CA PRO A 37 -20.40 2.73 18.08
C PRO A 37 -20.20 3.50 16.79
N ALA A 38 -19.84 4.78 16.89
CA ALA A 38 -19.36 5.54 15.74
C ALA A 38 -18.10 4.81 15.26
N ALA A 39 -18.25 4.00 14.21
CA ALA A 39 -17.13 3.42 13.51
C ALA A 39 -16.31 4.58 12.98
N SER A 40 -15.21 4.87 13.65
CA SER A 40 -14.17 5.74 13.11
C SER A 40 -13.58 4.96 11.93
N SER A 41 -14.08 5.22 10.71
CA SER A 41 -13.37 4.78 9.52
C SER A 41 -11.98 5.40 9.58
N PRO A 42 -10.89 4.62 9.65
CA PRO A 42 -9.57 5.19 9.48
C PRO A 42 -9.57 5.88 8.11
N ALA A 43 -9.13 7.14 8.07
CA ALA A 43 -8.89 7.81 6.80
C ALA A 43 -7.95 6.92 5.97
N PRO A 44 -8.27 6.58 4.72
CA PRO A 44 -7.37 5.80 3.91
C PRO A 44 -6.08 6.62 3.75
N GLY A 45 -4.96 6.08 4.24
CA GLY A 45 -3.65 6.49 3.72
C GLY A 45 -3.62 6.27 2.20
N PRO A 46 -2.67 6.86 1.46
CA PRO A 46 -2.53 6.56 0.05
C PRO A 46 -2.45 5.04 -0.10
N THR A 47 -3.48 4.46 -0.73
CA THR A 47 -3.47 3.03 -1.01
C THR A 47 -2.49 2.82 -2.15
N LEU A 48 -1.65 1.79 -2.10
CA LEU A 48 -0.70 1.49 -3.19
C LEU A 48 -1.39 1.34 -4.57
N ALA A 49 -2.72 1.15 -4.59
CA ALA A 49 -3.53 1.08 -5.81
C ALA A 49 -3.85 2.46 -6.41
N GLU A 50 -3.67 3.55 -5.68
CA GLU A 50 -3.98 4.90 -6.16
C GLU A 50 -3.14 5.22 -7.42
N GLY A 51 -3.82 5.67 -8.48
CA GLY A 51 -3.18 5.97 -9.76
C GLY A 51 -2.72 4.78 -10.59
N LEU A 52 -2.97 3.53 -10.15
CA LEU A 52 -2.79 2.33 -10.97
C LEU A 52 -4.03 2.00 -11.80
N PRO A 53 -3.93 1.14 -12.83
CA PRO A 53 -5.08 0.57 -13.50
C PRO A 53 -6.07 -0.09 -12.52
N ALA A 54 -7.37 -0.04 -12.85
CA ALA A 54 -8.44 -0.52 -11.96
C ALA A 54 -8.41 -2.04 -11.71
N ASP A 55 -7.71 -2.80 -12.55
CA ASP A 55 -7.46 -4.23 -12.42
C ASP A 55 -6.17 -4.54 -11.64
N ALA A 56 -5.53 -3.54 -11.01
CA ALA A 56 -4.41 -3.77 -10.12
C ALA A 56 -4.80 -4.62 -8.91
N VAL A 57 -3.98 -5.62 -8.60
CA VAL A 57 -4.21 -6.61 -7.56
C VAL A 57 -3.02 -6.70 -6.62
N SER A 58 -3.25 -7.12 -5.38
CA SER A 58 -2.16 -7.31 -4.42
C SER A 58 -1.24 -8.45 -4.84
N MET A 59 0.06 -8.22 -4.66
CA MET A 59 1.06 -9.28 -4.67
C MET A 59 1.10 -9.95 -3.30
N ARG A 60 1.35 -11.27 -3.27
CA ARG A 60 1.58 -12.03 -2.05
C ARG A 60 2.97 -11.72 -1.53
N SER A 61 3.11 -11.36 -0.26
CA SER A 61 4.43 -11.23 0.36
C SER A 61 4.99 -12.61 0.69
N GLU A 62 6.27 -12.82 0.37
CA GLU A 62 6.97 -14.09 0.58
C GLU A 62 7.93 -14.06 1.79
N LEU A 63 8.19 -12.85 2.33
CA LEU A 63 9.12 -12.66 3.44
C LEU A 63 8.60 -11.63 4.44
N ASP A 64 7.89 -12.08 5.48
CA ASP A 64 7.45 -11.31 6.67
C ASP A 64 6.89 -9.91 6.37
N ASP A 65 6.12 -9.76 5.29
CA ASP A 65 5.57 -8.49 4.80
C ASP A 65 6.62 -7.38 4.55
N SER A 66 7.87 -7.78 4.27
CA SER A 66 8.98 -6.87 4.01
C SER A 66 8.75 -5.97 2.80
N VAL A 67 8.01 -6.45 1.81
CA VAL A 67 7.51 -5.70 0.67
C VAL A 67 6.05 -6.02 0.46
N THR A 68 5.22 -4.98 0.37
CA THR A 68 3.83 -5.09 -0.09
C THR A 68 3.69 -4.34 -1.40
N ALA A 69 2.90 -4.87 -2.33
CA ALA A 69 2.78 -4.28 -3.66
C ALA A 69 1.39 -4.50 -4.28
N GLN A 70 1.00 -3.55 -5.13
CA GLN A 70 -0.13 -3.67 -6.04
C GLN A 70 0.42 -3.71 -7.47
N LEU A 71 -0.07 -4.62 -8.29
CA LEU A 71 0.39 -4.86 -9.66
C LEU A 71 -0.80 -5.00 -10.60
N ALA A 72 -0.77 -4.26 -11.71
CA ALA A 72 -1.58 -4.53 -12.89
C ALA A 72 -0.68 -5.08 -14.01
N VAL A 73 -1.15 -6.13 -14.68
CA VAL A 73 -0.48 -6.72 -15.84
C VAL A 73 -1.46 -6.71 -17.00
N THR A 74 -1.19 -5.89 -18.02
CA THR A 74 -2.13 -5.64 -19.11
C THR A 74 -1.58 -6.15 -20.43
N ALA A 75 -2.38 -6.97 -21.12
CA ALA A 75 -2.09 -7.44 -22.47
C ALA A 75 -2.08 -6.27 -23.47
N LYS A 76 -1.03 -6.18 -24.30
CA LYS A 76 -0.91 -5.19 -25.38
C LYS A 76 -0.63 -5.92 -26.71
N PRO A 77 -0.98 -5.33 -27.87
CA PRO A 77 -0.72 -5.96 -29.16
C PRO A 77 0.78 -6.24 -29.44
N TRP A 78 1.67 -5.53 -28.74
CA TRP A 78 3.12 -5.65 -28.87
C TRP A 78 3.77 -6.45 -27.73
N GLY A 79 3.00 -6.98 -26.77
CA GLY A 79 3.52 -7.69 -25.60
C GLY A 79 2.73 -7.39 -24.33
N THR A 80 3.43 -7.07 -23.24
CA THR A 80 2.82 -6.88 -21.91
C THR A 80 3.24 -5.55 -21.30
N ARG A 81 2.29 -4.85 -20.69
CA ARG A 81 2.53 -3.68 -19.84
C ARG A 81 2.38 -4.08 -18.38
N PHE A 82 3.25 -3.54 -17.55
CA PHE A 82 3.22 -3.69 -16.10
C PHE A 82 3.09 -2.31 -15.47
N ASP A 83 2.20 -2.16 -14.50
CA ASP A 83 2.04 -0.96 -13.68
C ASP A 83 1.98 -1.39 -12.22
N TRP A 84 2.82 -0.80 -11.35
CA TRP A 84 2.87 -1.21 -9.95
C TRP A 84 3.25 -0.09 -8.99
N SER A 85 2.91 -0.32 -7.72
CA SER A 85 3.38 0.46 -6.59
C SER A 85 3.76 -0.51 -5.47
N CYS A 86 4.73 -0.12 -4.65
CA CYS A 86 5.20 -0.94 -3.54
C CYS A 86 5.54 -0.10 -2.31
N ALA A 87 5.39 -0.69 -1.12
CA ALA A 87 5.83 -0.16 0.15
C ALA A 87 6.82 -1.11 0.81
N TYR A 88 7.79 -0.54 1.53
CA TYR A 88 8.90 -1.27 2.15
C TYR A 88 8.76 -1.23 3.68
N ALA A 89 8.70 -2.39 4.32
CA ALA A 89 8.66 -2.45 5.78
C ALA A 89 9.95 -1.87 6.37
N GLY A 90 9.81 -0.93 7.31
CA GLY A 90 10.94 -0.24 7.93
C GLY A 90 11.64 0.80 7.03
N GLY A 91 11.05 1.14 5.88
CA GLY A 91 11.57 2.12 4.92
C GLY A 91 12.48 1.49 3.84
N GLY A 92 12.57 2.13 2.69
CA GLY A 92 13.32 1.67 1.52
C GLY A 92 14.66 2.40 1.29
N ALA A 93 14.87 3.55 1.93
CA ALA A 93 16.07 4.36 1.71
C ALA A 93 17.35 3.59 2.03
N GLY A 94 18.28 3.55 1.07
CA GLY A 94 19.57 2.87 1.23
C GLY A 94 19.51 1.35 1.16
N LYS A 95 18.34 0.74 0.87
CA LYS A 95 18.20 -0.71 0.68
C LYS A 95 18.60 -1.22 -0.71
N GLY A 96 19.00 -0.31 -1.61
CA GLY A 96 19.47 -0.64 -2.96
C GLY A 96 18.36 -0.54 -4.01
N ALA A 97 18.53 -1.34 -5.07
CA ALA A 97 17.58 -1.46 -6.16
C ALA A 97 16.77 -2.75 -6.06
N TYR A 98 15.62 -2.75 -6.72
CA TYR A 98 14.67 -3.85 -6.81
C TYR A 98 14.40 -4.13 -8.28
N ASP A 99 14.13 -5.39 -8.58
CA ASP A 99 13.77 -5.85 -9.92
C ASP A 99 12.32 -6.35 -9.95
N LEU A 100 11.65 -6.12 -11.07
CA LEU A 100 10.38 -6.74 -11.41
C LEU A 100 10.73 -7.84 -12.41
N VAL A 101 10.47 -9.09 -12.03
CA VAL A 101 10.87 -10.27 -12.80
C VAL A 101 9.62 -10.96 -13.32
N ALA A 102 9.50 -11.10 -14.63
CA ALA A 102 8.49 -11.94 -15.25
C ALA A 102 9.03 -13.35 -15.44
N ILE A 103 8.24 -14.35 -15.02
CA ILE A 103 8.55 -15.78 -15.16
C ILE A 103 7.69 -16.33 -16.32
N ASP A 104 8.33 -16.80 -17.38
CA ASP A 104 7.64 -17.48 -18.50
C ASP A 104 7.17 -18.88 -18.05
N ALA A 105 6.22 -19.47 -18.77
CA ALA A 105 5.70 -20.81 -18.60
C ALA A 105 6.75 -21.93 -18.71
N ASP A 106 7.90 -21.66 -19.33
CA ASP A 106 9.06 -22.57 -19.34
C ASP A 106 10.03 -22.34 -18.16
N GLY A 107 9.72 -21.42 -17.26
CA GLY A 107 10.53 -21.06 -16.09
C GLY A 107 11.59 -19.99 -16.36
N THR A 108 11.69 -19.46 -17.59
CA THR A 108 12.66 -18.40 -17.92
C THR A 108 12.36 -17.14 -17.11
N ARG A 109 13.39 -16.62 -16.43
CA ARG A 109 13.35 -15.38 -15.64
C ARG A 109 13.78 -14.21 -16.52
N THR A 110 12.94 -13.18 -16.62
CA THR A 110 13.27 -11.94 -17.33
C THR A 110 13.04 -10.74 -16.43
N VAL A 111 14.09 -9.95 -16.16
CA VAL A 111 13.95 -8.66 -15.50
C VAL A 111 13.29 -7.68 -16.49
N VAL A 112 12.07 -7.23 -16.18
CA VAL A 112 11.31 -6.30 -17.01
C VAL A 112 11.45 -4.85 -16.53
N ALA A 113 11.88 -4.64 -15.29
CA ALA A 113 12.18 -3.33 -14.75
C ALA A 113 13.15 -3.41 -13.57
N THR A 114 13.92 -2.35 -13.36
CA THR A 114 14.75 -2.13 -12.16
C THR A 114 14.50 -0.72 -11.64
N TRP A 115 14.34 -0.56 -10.32
CA TRP A 115 14.16 0.75 -9.67
C TRP A 115 14.87 0.83 -8.32
N GLY A 116 15.22 2.04 -7.90
CA GLY A 116 15.71 2.28 -6.54
C GLY A 116 14.55 2.40 -5.54
N ALA A 117 14.71 1.87 -4.33
CA ALA A 117 13.71 2.11 -3.30
C ALA A 117 13.63 3.59 -2.91
N GLY A 118 12.40 4.11 -2.87
CA GLY A 118 12.10 5.38 -2.24
C GLY A 118 12.22 5.31 -0.71
N GLN A 119 11.85 6.39 -0.02
CA GLN A 119 11.98 6.47 1.44
C GLN A 119 11.13 5.43 2.17
N ALA A 120 9.86 5.30 1.77
CA ALA A 120 8.92 4.32 2.34
C ALA A 120 8.18 3.53 1.25
N GLU A 121 8.04 4.13 0.07
CA GLU A 121 7.28 3.58 -1.05
C GLU A 121 7.91 3.97 -2.39
N ALA A 122 7.54 3.23 -3.43
CA ALA A 122 7.70 3.65 -4.82
C ALA A 122 6.36 3.42 -5.52
N THR A 123 5.77 4.48 -6.06
CA THR A 123 4.40 4.48 -6.57
C THR A 123 4.36 4.76 -8.07
N GLN A 124 3.31 4.25 -8.73
CA GLN A 124 3.01 4.50 -10.15
C GLN A 124 4.17 4.18 -11.10
N LEU A 125 4.93 3.12 -10.78
CA LEU A 125 5.97 2.59 -11.64
C LEU A 125 5.33 1.88 -12.83
N ALA A 126 6.01 1.93 -13.98
CA ALA A 126 5.53 1.30 -15.19
C ALA A 126 6.69 0.75 -16.04
N ALA A 127 6.42 -0.36 -16.73
CA ALA A 127 7.36 -1.01 -17.62
C ALA A 127 6.65 -1.78 -18.73
N THR A 128 7.40 -2.17 -19.75
CA THR A 128 6.90 -2.91 -20.89
C THR A 128 7.84 -4.05 -21.27
N SER A 129 7.28 -5.14 -21.78
CA SER A 129 8.03 -6.27 -22.33
C SER A 129 7.39 -6.74 -23.63
N ALA A 130 8.21 -7.29 -24.53
CA ALA A 130 7.72 -7.96 -25.74
C ALA A 130 7.14 -9.37 -25.46
N ILE A 131 7.27 -9.88 -24.24
CA ILE A 131 6.73 -11.18 -23.84
C ILE A 131 5.19 -11.10 -23.84
N PRO A 132 4.49 -11.98 -24.57
CA PRO A 132 3.03 -12.08 -24.51
C PRO A 132 2.52 -12.44 -23.11
N ILE A 133 1.39 -11.88 -22.67
CA ILE A 133 0.89 -12.10 -21.30
C ILE A 133 0.57 -13.57 -21.01
N ASP A 134 0.11 -14.33 -22.02
CA ASP A 134 -0.24 -15.75 -21.92
C ASP A 134 0.98 -16.68 -21.75
N ARG A 135 2.18 -16.13 -21.96
CA ARG A 135 3.45 -16.78 -21.66
C ARG A 135 3.91 -16.51 -20.23
N ILE A 136 3.47 -15.43 -19.59
CA ILE A 136 3.89 -15.08 -18.22
C ILE A 136 3.02 -15.85 -17.24
N ARG A 137 3.65 -16.61 -16.34
CA ARG A 137 2.96 -17.38 -15.28
C ARG A 137 3.01 -16.71 -13.93
N GLU A 138 4.09 -15.99 -13.67
CA GLU A 138 4.31 -15.36 -12.38
C GLU A 138 5.08 -14.05 -12.59
N VAL A 139 4.81 -13.06 -11.75
CA VAL A 139 5.60 -11.85 -11.63
C VAL A 139 6.12 -11.74 -10.21
N GLN A 140 7.41 -11.47 -10.06
CA GLN A 140 8.11 -11.39 -8.77
C GLN A 140 8.74 -10.01 -8.58
N ILE A 141 8.83 -9.59 -7.32
CA ILE A 141 9.71 -8.50 -6.89
C ILE A 141 10.87 -9.12 -6.11
N THR A 142 12.09 -8.80 -6.53
CA THR A 142 13.34 -9.23 -5.87
C THR A 142 14.21 -8.00 -5.59
N PRO A 143 15.18 -8.07 -4.64
CA PRO A 143 16.30 -7.16 -4.67
C PRO A 143 17.06 -7.35 -5.99
N SER A 144 17.62 -6.27 -6.55
CA SER A 144 18.49 -6.40 -7.72
C SER A 144 19.71 -7.27 -7.41
N ASP A 145 20.16 -8.02 -8.41
CA ASP A 145 21.27 -8.98 -8.31
C ASP A 145 21.03 -10.12 -7.29
N SER A 146 19.76 -10.40 -6.95
CA SER A 146 19.36 -11.46 -6.02
C SER A 146 18.16 -12.23 -6.54
N ASP A 147 18.12 -13.53 -6.26
CA ASP A 147 16.97 -14.41 -6.54
C ASP A 147 16.01 -14.54 -5.35
N VAL A 148 16.23 -13.80 -4.26
CA VAL A 148 15.32 -13.79 -3.11
C VAL A 148 14.01 -13.10 -3.52
N VAL A 149 12.92 -13.87 -3.51
CA VAL A 149 11.58 -13.37 -3.79
C VAL A 149 11.02 -12.68 -2.55
N LEU A 150 10.63 -11.41 -2.69
CA LEU A 150 10.03 -10.63 -1.60
C LEU A 150 8.51 -10.56 -1.75
N ALA A 151 8.02 -10.45 -2.98
CA ALA A 151 6.60 -10.53 -3.29
C ALA A 151 6.39 -11.22 -4.65
N SER A 152 5.28 -11.93 -4.80
CA SER A 152 4.93 -12.69 -6.00
C SER A 152 3.47 -12.48 -6.42
N ARG A 153 3.19 -12.72 -7.70
CA ARG A 153 1.82 -12.78 -8.23
C ARG A 153 1.72 -13.75 -9.39
N ASP A 154 0.85 -14.74 -9.24
CA ASP A 154 0.45 -15.66 -10.31
C ASP A 154 -0.52 -14.98 -11.30
N LEU A 155 -0.45 -15.34 -12.59
CA LEU A 155 -1.30 -14.85 -13.69
C LEU A 155 -2.25 -15.91 -14.26
#